data_AF-A0A7U6QZ01-F1
#
_entry.id   AF-A0A7U6QZ01-F1
#
_cell.length_a   1.000
_cell.length_b   1.000
_cell.length_c   1.000
_cell.angle_alpha   90.00
_cell.angle_beta   90.00
_cell.angle_gamma   90.00
#
_symmetry.space_group_name_H-M   'P 1'
#
loop_
_entity.id
_entity.type
_entity.pdbx_description
1 polymer ?
#
loop_
_entity_poly.entity_id
_entity_poly.type
_entity_poly.pdbx_seq_one_letter_code
_entity_poly.pdbx_strand_id
1 'polypeptide(L)'
;MKKLVLLGLLVFSAFGIAEPYRDERGVLFMSEEEWVKFYNKEGQDVPVCLPIGSMIMEESYIKDGKKMPHTLTEVQNAIKQFNEILGETGLRDINGEKDKIHEFYYAAVCKQPTQKQYDLVGSPTFKKEMDRIFETHKFEEDN
;
A
#
# COMPACT_ATOMS: atom_id res chain seq x y z
N MET A 1 18.23 -39.96 44.73
CA MET A 1 17.78 -40.28 43.35
C MET A 1 16.27 -40.16 43.26
N LYS A 2 15.76 -39.13 42.56
CA LYS A 2 14.62 -39.17 41.61
C LYS A 2 14.37 -37.73 41.13
N LYS A 3 14.65 -37.52 39.84
CA LYS A 3 14.39 -36.29 39.08
C LYS A 3 12.89 -36.17 38.81
N LEU A 4 12.29 -35.02 39.09
CA LEU A 4 11.02 -34.55 38.51
C LEU A 4 11.16 -33.04 38.32
N VAL A 5 11.82 -32.64 37.23
CA VAL A 5 11.21 -32.04 36.02
C VAL A 5 10.80 -30.58 36.28
N LEU A 6 11.72 -29.69 35.89
CA LEU A 6 11.47 -28.27 35.62
C LEU A 6 10.34 -28.16 34.59
N LEU A 7 9.22 -27.58 35.00
CA LEU A 7 8.14 -27.16 34.10
C LEU A 7 7.59 -25.84 34.65
N GLY A 8 8.42 -24.81 34.60
CA GLY A 8 8.04 -23.42 34.79
C GLY A 8 8.15 -22.74 33.45
N LEU A 9 7.00 -22.57 32.79
CA LEU A 9 6.78 -22.02 31.46
C LEU A 9 7.83 -20.97 31.03
N LEU A 10 8.48 -21.27 29.90
CA LEU A 10 8.90 -20.25 28.95
C LEU A 10 7.66 -19.41 28.63
N VAL A 11 7.52 -18.26 29.27
CA VAL A 11 6.62 -17.22 28.80
C VAL A 11 7.19 -16.79 27.46
N PHE A 12 6.60 -17.33 26.39
CA PHE A 12 6.93 -17.00 25.03
C PHE A 12 6.91 -15.47 24.90
N SER A 13 8.10 -14.91 24.71
CA SER A 13 8.30 -13.63 24.06
C SER A 13 7.85 -13.77 22.61
N ALA A 14 6.54 -13.90 22.40
CA ALA A 14 5.94 -13.74 21.09
C ALA A 14 5.52 -12.28 20.97
N PHE A 15 6.50 -11.38 20.86
CA PHE A 15 6.31 -10.21 19.99
C PHE A 15 6.36 -10.76 18.56
N GLY A 16 5.37 -11.59 18.22
CA GLY A 16 5.19 -12.14 16.89
C GLY A 16 4.56 -11.03 16.08
N ILE A 17 5.30 -10.52 15.09
CA ILE A 17 4.72 -9.77 13.99
C ILE A 17 3.59 -10.66 13.46
N ALA A 18 2.34 -10.26 13.68
CA ALA A 18 1.20 -11.04 13.20
C ALA A 18 1.31 -11.11 11.68
N GLU A 19 1.26 -12.32 11.11
CA GLU A 19 1.30 -12.50 9.66
C GLU A 19 0.19 -11.68 8.99
N PRO A 20 0.42 -11.20 7.75
CA PRO A 20 -0.60 -10.49 6.97
C PRO A 20 -1.90 -11.27 6.93
N TYR A 21 -2.99 -10.63 7.35
CA TYR A 21 -4.31 -11.26 7.39
C TYR A 21 -5.38 -10.31 6.89
N ARG A 22 -6.55 -10.85 6.51
CA ARG A 22 -7.73 -10.03 6.22
C ARG A 22 -8.71 -10.10 7.38
N ASP A 23 -9.29 -8.96 7.72
CA ASP A 23 -10.37 -8.92 8.69
C ASP A 23 -11.71 -9.42 8.10
N GLU A 24 -12.77 -9.36 8.90
CA GLU A 24 -14.13 -9.79 8.51
C GLU A 24 -14.71 -9.00 7.32
N ARG A 25 -14.17 -7.81 7.03
CA ARG A 25 -14.56 -6.97 5.88
C ARG A 25 -13.77 -7.35 4.62
N GLY A 26 -12.81 -8.26 4.75
CA GLY A 26 -11.86 -8.62 3.69
C GLY A 26 -10.78 -7.56 3.47
N VAL A 27 -10.53 -6.66 4.43
CA VAL A 27 -9.50 -5.62 4.36
C VAL A 27 -8.18 -6.19 4.87
N LEU A 28 -7.09 -6.00 4.12
CA LEU A 28 -5.76 -6.48 4.50
C LEU A 28 -5.21 -5.66 5.67
N PHE A 29 -4.71 -6.37 6.69
CA PHE A 29 -3.96 -5.84 7.82
C PHE A 29 -2.56 -6.44 7.82
N MET A 30 -1.57 -5.57 7.96
CA MET A 30 -0.15 -5.90 8.07
C MET A 30 0.51 -4.95 9.05
N SER A 31 1.68 -5.32 9.56
CA SER A 31 2.53 -4.40 10.33
C SER A 31 3.00 -3.22 9.49
N GLU A 32 3.42 -2.14 10.12
CA GLU A 32 3.99 -0.96 9.44
C GLU A 32 5.19 -1.34 8.57
N GLU A 33 6.11 -2.17 9.10
CA GLU A 33 7.28 -2.65 8.35
C GLU A 33 6.88 -3.44 7.08
N GLU A 34 5.81 -4.22 7.15
CA GLU A 34 5.29 -4.97 6.00
C GLU A 34 4.64 -4.05 4.98
N TRP A 35 3.94 -2.99 5.41
CA TRP A 35 3.41 -1.97 4.51
C TRP A 35 4.52 -1.21 3.78
N VAL A 36 5.59 -0.85 4.49
CA VAL A 36 6.78 -0.22 3.88
C VAL A 36 7.36 -1.14 2.80
N LYS A 37 7.56 -2.43 3.10
CA LYS A 37 8.06 -3.44 2.14
C LYS A 37 7.09 -3.73 0.99
N PHE A 38 5.79 -3.58 1.23
CA PHE A 38 4.77 -3.81 0.22
C PHE A 38 4.82 -2.74 -0.88
N TYR A 39 4.93 -1.46 -0.48
CA TYR A 39 4.85 -0.31 -1.39
C TYR A 39 6.20 0.16 -1.95
N ASN A 40 7.33 -0.15 -1.30
CA ASN A 40 8.66 0.26 -1.75
C ASN A 40 9.38 -0.84 -2.54
N LYS A 41 10.25 -0.41 -3.47
CA LYS A 41 11.20 -1.32 -4.13
C LYS A 41 12.20 -1.85 -3.10
N GLU A 42 12.80 -3.00 -3.38
CA GLU A 42 13.77 -3.60 -2.45
C GLU A 42 14.97 -2.66 -2.21
N GLY A 43 15.34 -2.48 -0.95
CA GLY A 43 16.42 -1.56 -0.55
C GLY A 43 16.03 -0.08 -0.57
N GLN A 44 14.77 0.27 -0.86
CA GLN A 44 14.26 1.64 -0.81
C GLN A 44 13.27 1.85 0.34
N ASP A 45 13.26 3.06 0.87
CA ASP A 45 12.28 3.54 1.84
C ASP A 45 11.86 4.97 1.44
N VAL A 46 11.01 5.05 0.43
CA VAL A 46 10.45 6.31 -0.06
C VAL A 46 9.18 6.60 0.75
N PRO A 47 9.19 7.60 1.65
CA PRO A 47 8.11 7.79 2.62
C PRO A 47 6.73 8.01 1.99
N VAL A 48 6.71 8.48 0.74
CA VAL A 48 5.50 8.85 0.01
C VAL A 48 4.79 7.67 -0.66
N CYS A 49 5.47 6.52 -0.83
CA CYS A 49 4.87 5.34 -1.43
C CYS A 49 3.76 4.75 -0.56
N LEU A 50 3.94 4.77 0.76
CA LEU A 50 2.94 4.28 1.70
C LEU A 50 1.63 5.10 1.66
N PRO A 51 1.63 6.43 1.83
CA PRO A 51 0.39 7.21 1.80
C PRO A 51 -0.31 7.16 0.44
N ILE A 52 0.41 7.30 -0.68
CA ILE A 52 -0.21 7.23 -2.02
C ILE A 52 -0.82 5.84 -2.25
N GLY A 53 -0.04 4.78 -2.01
CA GLY A 53 -0.50 3.40 -2.21
C GLY A 53 -1.70 3.06 -1.34
N SER A 54 -1.70 3.55 -0.09
CA SER A 54 -2.81 3.33 0.85
C SER A 54 -4.07 4.09 0.44
N MET A 55 -3.98 5.31 -0.08
CA MET A 55 -5.13 6.04 -0.60
C MET A 55 -5.74 5.34 -1.82
N ILE A 56 -4.91 4.88 -2.77
CA ILE A 56 -5.37 4.10 -3.94
C ILE A 56 -6.05 2.80 -3.49
N MET A 57 -5.47 2.12 -2.49
CA MET A 57 -6.03 0.88 -1.95
C MET A 57 -7.35 1.11 -1.22
N GLU A 58 -7.45 2.14 -0.38
CA GLU A 58 -8.67 2.46 0.35
C GLU A 58 -9.79 2.87 -0.63
N GLU A 59 -9.48 3.70 -1.63
CA GLU A 59 -10.44 4.05 -2.69
C GLU A 59 -10.96 2.80 -3.41
N SER A 60 -10.06 1.87 -3.71
CA SER A 60 -10.38 0.60 -4.38
C SER A 60 -11.24 -0.32 -3.50
N TYR A 61 -10.94 -0.41 -2.21
CA TYR A 61 -11.76 -1.17 -1.27
C TYR A 61 -13.18 -0.60 -1.13
N ILE A 62 -13.32 0.73 -1.11
CA ILE A 62 -14.65 1.37 -1.10
C ILE A 62 -15.40 1.05 -2.39
N LYS A 63 -14.75 1.13 -3.56
CA LYS A 63 -15.33 0.78 -4.87
C LYS A 63 -15.74 -0.69 -4.97
N ASP A 64 -15.02 -1.59 -4.27
CA ASP A 64 -15.37 -3.01 -4.14
C ASP A 64 -16.48 -3.28 -3.10
N GLY A 65 -17.02 -2.24 -2.44
CA GLY A 65 -18.09 -2.36 -1.46
C GLY A 65 -17.63 -2.73 -0.04
N LYS A 66 -16.33 -2.66 0.26
CA LYS A 66 -15.81 -2.90 1.62
C LYS A 66 -16.03 -1.67 2.49
N LYS A 67 -16.35 -1.91 3.77
CA LYS A 67 -16.55 -0.84 4.75
C LYS A 67 -15.20 -0.28 5.21
N MET A 68 -14.84 0.92 4.76
CA MET A 68 -13.63 1.62 5.18
C MET A 68 -13.92 2.72 6.20
N PRO A 69 -12.91 3.20 6.95
CA PRO A 69 -13.06 4.35 7.86
C PRO A 69 -13.47 5.64 7.14
N HIS A 70 -12.91 5.88 5.94
CA HIS A 70 -13.22 7.05 5.13
C HIS A 70 -14.27 6.74 4.05
N THR A 71 -15.02 7.76 3.66
CA THR A 71 -15.90 7.75 2.49
C THR A 71 -15.10 7.91 1.19
N LEU A 72 -15.69 7.53 0.06
CA LEU A 72 -15.07 7.72 -1.26
C LEU A 72 -14.66 9.19 -1.48
N THR A 73 -15.55 10.12 -1.13
CA THR A 73 -15.32 11.56 -1.27
C THR A 73 -14.16 12.05 -0.41
N GLU A 74 -14.02 11.55 0.83
CA GLU A 74 -12.91 11.92 1.71
C GLU A 74 -11.57 11.43 1.16
N VAL A 75 -11.50 10.19 0.67
CA VAL A 75 -10.29 9.65 0.03
C VAL A 75 -9.93 10.44 -1.22
N GLN A 76 -10.90 10.76 -2.07
CA GLN A 76 -10.67 11.55 -3.29
C GLN A 76 -10.23 12.99 -2.96
N ASN A 77 -10.76 13.59 -1.89
CA ASN A 77 -10.30 14.89 -1.42
C ASN A 77 -8.86 14.83 -0.87
N ALA A 78 -8.50 13.75 -0.16
CA ALA A 78 -7.14 13.54 0.31
C ALA A 78 -6.15 13.40 -0.86
N ILE A 79 -6.51 12.62 -1.89
CA ILE A 79 -5.73 12.50 -3.13
C ILE A 79 -5.58 13.87 -3.82
N LYS A 80 -6.66 14.65 -3.90
CA LYS A 80 -6.62 15.99 -4.47
C LYS A 80 -5.68 16.92 -3.71
N GLN A 81 -5.77 16.97 -2.38
CA GLN A 81 -4.87 17.78 -1.55
C GLN A 81 -3.41 17.33 -1.69
N PHE A 82 -3.19 16.03 -1.75
CA PHE A 82 -1.86 15.46 -1.93
C PHE A 82 -1.25 15.89 -3.28
N ASN A 83 -2.04 15.83 -4.35
CA ASN A 83 -1.67 16.36 -5.66
C ASN A 83 -1.42 17.88 -5.66
N GLU A 84 -2.22 18.67 -4.93
CA GLU A 84 -2.01 20.11 -4.79
C GLU A 84 -0.63 20.40 -4.17
N ILE A 85 -0.30 19.73 -3.06
CA ILE A 85 1.01 19.84 -2.38
C ILE A 85 2.14 19.46 -3.32
N LEU A 86 2.04 18.32 -4.03
CA LEU A 86 3.07 17.95 -5.01
C LEU A 86 3.17 18.98 -6.14
N GLY A 87 2.04 19.50 -6.62
CA GLY A 87 1.99 20.52 -7.68
C GLY A 87 2.62 21.86 -7.28
N GLU A 88 2.61 22.21 -6.00
CA GLU A 88 3.30 23.40 -5.44
C GLU A 88 4.83 23.27 -5.54
N THR A 89 5.38 22.06 -5.50
CA THR A 89 6.82 21.80 -5.70
C THR A 89 7.27 21.93 -7.16
N GLY A 90 6.33 22.14 -8.08
CA GLY A 90 6.59 22.20 -9.53
C GLY A 90 6.37 20.89 -10.27
N LEU A 91 6.09 19.78 -9.56
CA LEU A 91 5.77 18.50 -10.19
C LEU A 91 4.48 18.57 -11.01
N ARG A 92 4.43 17.80 -12.10
CA ARG A 92 3.28 17.65 -12.99
C ARG A 92 3.12 16.19 -13.39
N ASP A 93 1.93 15.82 -13.83
CA ASP A 93 1.70 14.52 -14.45
C ASP A 93 2.31 14.47 -15.88
N ILE A 94 2.11 13.35 -16.58
CA ILE A 94 2.61 13.14 -17.95
C ILE A 94 2.05 14.14 -18.98
N ASN A 95 0.90 14.77 -18.69
CA ASN A 95 0.25 15.75 -19.56
C ASN A 95 0.57 17.20 -19.15
N GLY A 96 1.37 17.41 -18.12
CA GLY A 96 1.63 18.75 -17.58
C GLY A 96 0.54 19.27 -16.63
N GLU A 97 -0.39 18.42 -16.21
CA GLU A 97 -1.50 18.71 -15.31
C GLU A 97 -1.15 18.40 -13.85
N LYS A 98 -2.08 18.70 -12.93
CA LYS A 98 -1.89 18.55 -11.48
C LYS A 98 -2.77 17.48 -10.84
N ASP A 99 -3.73 16.92 -11.56
CA ASP A 99 -4.76 16.02 -11.02
C ASP A 99 -4.28 14.56 -10.84
N LYS A 100 -3.24 14.15 -11.57
CA LYS A 100 -2.69 12.78 -11.53
C LYS A 100 -1.21 12.70 -11.15
N ILE A 101 -0.68 13.71 -10.47
CA ILE A 101 0.74 13.71 -10.05
C ILE A 101 1.04 12.49 -9.16
N HIS A 102 0.15 12.13 -8.24
CA HIS A 102 0.34 10.95 -7.38
C HIS A 102 0.48 9.63 -8.17
N GLU A 103 -0.28 9.44 -9.25
CA GLU A 103 -0.18 8.24 -10.11
C GLU A 103 1.18 8.19 -10.80
N PHE A 104 1.57 9.31 -11.41
CA PHE A 104 2.86 9.46 -12.08
C PHE A 104 4.02 9.22 -11.13
N TYR A 105 3.98 9.87 -9.95
CA TYR A 105 5.01 9.74 -8.94
C TYR A 105 5.10 8.31 -8.40
N TYR A 106 3.95 7.68 -8.12
CA TYR A 106 3.94 6.30 -7.64
C TYR A 106 4.58 5.35 -8.63
N ALA A 107 4.19 5.42 -9.91
CA ALA A 107 4.75 4.56 -10.94
C ALA A 107 6.26 4.78 -11.12
N ALA A 108 6.76 6.00 -10.92
CA ALA A 108 8.17 6.33 -11.09
C ALA A 108 9.07 5.71 -10.01
N VAL A 109 8.67 5.82 -8.74
CA VAL A 109 9.58 5.52 -7.62
C VAL A 109 9.09 4.40 -6.70
N CYS A 110 7.82 4.04 -6.74
CA CYS A 110 7.25 3.00 -5.88
C CYS A 110 7.23 1.64 -6.57
N LYS A 111 6.85 0.60 -5.82
CA LYS A 111 6.84 -0.77 -6.31
C LYS A 111 5.53 -1.12 -6.98
N GLN A 112 5.63 -1.72 -8.17
CA GLN A 112 4.51 -2.43 -8.77
C GLN A 112 4.21 -3.70 -7.95
N PRO A 113 2.98 -3.89 -7.44
CA PRO A 113 2.65 -5.10 -6.72
C PRO A 113 2.72 -6.34 -7.61
N THR A 114 3.25 -7.43 -7.07
CA THR A 114 3.25 -8.74 -7.74
C THR A 114 1.86 -9.39 -7.72
N GLN A 115 1.63 -10.40 -8.56
CA GLN A 115 0.36 -11.16 -8.52
C GLN A 115 0.06 -11.73 -7.13
N LYS A 116 1.07 -12.25 -6.41
CA LYS A 116 0.92 -12.71 -5.02
C LYS A 116 0.45 -11.59 -4.08
N GLN A 117 0.95 -10.38 -4.27
CA GLN A 117 0.54 -9.22 -3.48
C GLN A 117 -0.88 -8.77 -3.83
N TYR A 118 -1.27 -8.78 -5.11
CA TYR A 118 -2.67 -8.56 -5.49
C TYR A 118 -3.61 -9.60 -4.89
N ASP A 119 -3.20 -10.87 -4.94
CA ASP A 119 -3.94 -11.99 -4.35
C ASP A 119 -4.04 -11.87 -2.83
N LEU A 120 -3.08 -11.20 -2.16
CA LEU A 120 -3.09 -10.88 -0.73
C LEU A 120 -3.98 -9.67 -0.41
N VAL A 121 -4.00 -8.64 -1.25
CA VAL A 121 -4.90 -7.48 -1.09
C VAL A 121 -6.37 -7.87 -1.29
N GLY A 122 -6.65 -8.71 -2.29
CA GLY A 122 -8.01 -9.22 -2.55
C GLY A 122 -8.99 -8.12 -2.92
N SER A 123 -8.53 -7.18 -3.75
CA SER A 123 -9.35 -6.13 -4.36
C SER A 123 -9.16 -6.18 -5.88
N PRO A 124 -10.15 -6.65 -6.65
CA PRO A 124 -10.08 -6.61 -8.11
C PRO A 124 -9.94 -5.17 -8.62
N THR A 125 -10.58 -4.19 -7.97
CA THR A 125 -10.43 -2.78 -8.33
C THR A 125 -9.01 -2.28 -8.11
N PHE A 126 -8.37 -2.63 -6.98
CA PHE A 126 -7.00 -2.21 -6.71
C PHE A 126 -6.03 -2.76 -7.75
N LYS A 127 -6.14 -4.05 -8.08
CA LYS A 127 -5.33 -4.66 -9.14
C LYS A 127 -5.51 -3.90 -10.46
N LYS A 128 -6.76 -3.68 -10.87
CA LYS A 128 -7.07 -2.98 -12.12
C LYS A 128 -6.49 -1.55 -12.15
N GLU A 129 -6.62 -0.80 -11.07
CA GLU A 129 -6.10 0.57 -11.00
C GLU A 129 -4.57 0.61 -10.98
N MET A 130 -3.91 -0.28 -10.22
CA MET A 130 -2.46 -0.37 -10.21
C MET A 130 -1.90 -0.77 -11.57
N ASP A 131 -2.48 -1.78 -12.22
CA ASP A 131 -2.08 -2.19 -13.56
C ASP A 131 -2.25 -1.03 -14.55
N ARG A 132 -3.38 -0.30 -14.50
CA ARG A 132 -3.59 0.91 -15.32
C ARG A 132 -2.53 1.98 -15.07
N ILE A 133 -2.19 2.27 -13.82
CA ILE A 133 -1.20 3.29 -13.43
C ILE A 133 0.16 2.95 -14.03
N PHE A 134 0.64 1.71 -13.82
CA PHE A 134 1.94 1.27 -14.34
C PHE A 134 1.95 1.13 -15.87
N GLU A 135 0.83 0.80 -16.50
CA GLU A 135 0.70 0.80 -17.97
C GLU A 135 0.72 2.21 -18.57
N THR A 136 0.10 3.17 -17.90
CA THR A 136 0.02 4.58 -18.35
C THR A 136 1.36 5.29 -18.20
N HIS A 137 2.08 5.00 -17.13
CA HIS A 137 3.34 5.66 -16.77
C HIS A 137 4.52 4.70 -16.89
N LYS A 138 4.62 3.97 -18.00
CA LYS A 138 5.78 3.10 -18.25
C LYS A 138 7.04 3.95 -18.33
N PHE A 139 7.94 3.75 -17.38
CA PHE A 139 9.30 4.24 -17.45
C PHE A 139 10.12 3.13 -18.11
N GLU A 140 10.85 3.46 -19.18
CA GLU A 140 11.90 2.58 -19.66
C GLU A 140 12.95 2.53 -18.54
N GLU A 141 13.11 1.36 -17.91
CA GLU A 141 14.26 1.15 -17.03
C GLU A 141 15.49 1.13 -17.95
N ASP A 142 16.31 2.18 -17.87
CA ASP A 142 17.64 2.21 -18.49
C ASP A 142 18.40 0.97 -17.97
N ASN A 143 18.54 -0.04 -18.83
CA ASN A 143 19.37 -1.22 -18.58
C ASN A 143 20.85 -0.89 -18.75
#